data_AF-A0A285BUK6-F1
#
_entry.id   AF-A0A285BUK6-F1
#
_cell.length_a   1.000
_cell.length_b   1.000
_cell.length_c   1.000
_cell.angle_alpha   90.00
_cell.angle_beta   90.00
_cell.angle_gamma   90.00
#
_symmetry.space_group_name_H-M   'P 1'
#
loop_
_entity.id
_entity.type
_entity.pdbx_description
1 polymer ?
#
loop_
_entity_poly.entity_id
_entity_poly.type
_entity_poly.pdbx_seq_one_letter_code
_entity_poly.pdbx_strand_id
1 'polypeptide(L)'
;MNSSFSTIALIGKHKNPEIAIPLLSLAEYLTAKNYTVLLDHLTASQIGSDKYLALTLEDIGTQADLAVVMGGDGTMLNIARMLVSYDVPLIGINQGRLGFLTDLSVDTMFKSLDEILAENYITERRMLLYAEVIRDGVSVFGSLAFNDVVLYRGMSSGMIEFEVRVNSEYVNTLRADGLIVTTPTGSTAYALSSGGPILHPGLDLIALVPVCPHTLSNRPIVIGPEAIVEIQIQSCANVRINCDSHSCFDLDLTDSIIVRRFPKTVRLLHSVNHSYYRMLREKLGWSEFP
;
A
#
# COMPACT_ATOMS: atom_id res chain seq x y z
N MET A 1 -9.50 -5.43 -32.11
CA MET A 1 -8.94 -6.36 -31.11
C MET A 1 -9.67 -6.03 -29.83
N ASN A 2 -10.44 -6.97 -29.26
CA ASN A 2 -11.11 -6.73 -28.00
C ASN A 2 -10.05 -6.83 -26.91
N SER A 3 -9.58 -5.68 -26.43
CA SER A 3 -8.80 -5.59 -25.20
C SER A 3 -9.63 -6.21 -24.07
N SER A 4 -8.98 -6.90 -23.13
CA SER A 4 -9.63 -7.37 -21.89
C SER A 4 -10.18 -6.23 -21.03
N PHE A 5 -9.84 -4.98 -21.34
CA PHE A 5 -10.34 -3.78 -20.67
C PHE A 5 -11.38 -3.07 -21.54
N SER A 6 -12.62 -2.92 -21.05
CA SER A 6 -13.67 -2.13 -21.69
C SER A 6 -14.04 -0.90 -20.87
N THR A 7 -13.99 -1.03 -19.54
CA THR A 7 -14.33 0.01 -18.58
C THR A 7 -13.12 0.38 -17.74
N ILE A 8 -12.70 1.65 -17.80
CA ILE A 8 -11.49 2.15 -17.13
C ILE A 8 -11.90 3.24 -16.13
N ALA A 9 -11.55 3.03 -14.87
CA ALA A 9 -11.74 4.03 -13.82
C ALA A 9 -10.52 4.96 -13.71
N LEU A 10 -10.76 6.26 -13.56
CA LEU A 10 -9.73 7.26 -13.30
C LEU A 10 -9.89 7.82 -11.89
N ILE A 11 -8.80 7.80 -11.14
CA ILE A 11 -8.77 8.20 -9.73
C ILE A 11 -7.62 9.18 -9.52
N GLY A 12 -7.92 10.39 -9.07
CA GLY A 12 -6.94 11.45 -8.82
C GLY A 12 -6.60 11.60 -7.34
N LYS A 13 -5.40 12.11 -7.03
CA LYS A 13 -5.05 12.52 -5.66
C LYS A 13 -5.97 13.64 -5.19
N HIS A 14 -6.65 13.39 -4.06
CA HIS A 14 -7.51 14.37 -3.42
C HIS A 14 -6.75 15.65 -3.00
N LYS A 15 -7.44 16.79 -3.07
CA LYS A 15 -6.94 18.16 -2.85
C LYS A 15 -5.71 18.58 -3.67
N ASN A 16 -5.50 17.99 -4.86
CA ASN A 16 -4.47 18.46 -5.78
C ASN A 16 -5.07 18.97 -7.10
N PRO A 17 -5.32 20.29 -7.26
CA PRO A 17 -5.95 20.84 -8.45
C PRO A 17 -5.10 20.65 -9.72
N GLU A 18 -3.78 20.47 -9.60
CA GLU A 18 -2.87 20.28 -10.74
C GLU A 18 -3.14 18.98 -11.51
N ILE A 19 -3.88 18.03 -10.92
CA ILE A 19 -4.22 16.74 -11.54
C ILE A 19 -5.42 16.85 -12.48
N ALA A 20 -6.26 17.87 -12.32
CA ALA A 20 -7.52 17.97 -13.07
C ALA A 20 -7.30 18.00 -14.59
N ILE A 21 -6.33 18.79 -15.07
CA ILE A 21 -6.04 18.95 -16.50
C ILE A 21 -5.49 17.66 -17.13
N PRO A 22 -4.41 17.04 -16.58
CA PRO A 22 -3.93 15.76 -17.12
C PRO A 22 -4.97 14.64 -17.06
N LEU A 23 -5.78 14.58 -15.99
CA LEU A 23 -6.80 13.55 -15.83
C LEU A 23 -7.95 13.73 -16.83
N LEU A 24 -8.40 14.96 -17.07
CA LEU A 24 -9.37 15.25 -18.14
C LEU A 24 -8.84 14.88 -19.52
N SER A 25 -7.60 15.27 -19.82
CA SER A 25 -6.93 14.90 -21.08
C SER A 25 -6.88 13.39 -21.26
N LEU A 26 -6.63 12.65 -20.17
CA LEU A 26 -6.64 11.20 -20.16
C LEU A 26 -8.05 10.63 -20.38
N ALA A 27 -9.07 11.17 -19.72
CA ALA A 27 -10.45 10.75 -19.90
C ALA A 27 -10.92 10.92 -21.36
N GLU A 28 -10.60 12.06 -21.97
CA GLU A 28 -10.93 12.34 -23.38
C GLU A 28 -10.20 11.40 -24.33
N TYR A 29 -8.91 11.16 -24.08
CA TYR A 29 -8.10 10.24 -24.85
C TYR A 29 -8.66 8.80 -24.86
N LEU A 30 -9.04 8.28 -23.68
CA LEU A 30 -9.63 6.95 -23.55
C LEU A 30 -11.01 6.88 -24.21
N THR A 31 -11.83 7.92 -24.05
CA THR A 31 -13.15 8.00 -24.68
C THR A 31 -13.04 8.02 -26.21
N ALA A 32 -12.07 8.76 -26.78
CA ALA A 32 -11.82 8.78 -28.22
C ALA A 32 -11.40 7.42 -28.80
N LYS A 33 -10.93 6.50 -27.94
CA LYS A 33 -10.60 5.12 -28.28
C LYS A 33 -11.72 4.12 -27.98
N ASN A 34 -12.91 4.61 -27.63
CA ASN A 34 -14.12 3.84 -27.32
C ASN A 34 -14.05 3.03 -26.00
N TYR A 35 -13.24 3.46 -25.03
CA TYR A 35 -13.33 2.92 -23.67
C TYR A 35 -14.42 3.65 -22.87
N THR A 36 -15.11 2.92 -21.99
CA THR A 36 -16.01 3.53 -21.02
C THR A 36 -15.18 4.09 -19.87
N VAL A 37 -15.32 5.38 -19.57
CA VAL A 37 -14.55 6.05 -18.52
C VAL A 37 -15.43 6.31 -17.29
N LEU A 38 -14.96 5.85 -16.14
CA LEU A 38 -15.55 6.10 -14.82
C LEU A 38 -14.64 7.05 -14.03
N LEU A 39 -15.21 7.92 -13.20
CA LEU A 39 -14.45 8.75 -12.27
C LEU A 39 -14.78 8.35 -10.83
N ASP A 40 -13.76 8.35 -9.96
CA ASP A 40 -14.02 8.37 -8.52
C ASP A 40 -14.77 9.66 -8.12
N HIS A 41 -15.72 9.56 -7.19
CA HIS A 41 -16.57 10.68 -6.79
C HIS A 41 -15.77 11.88 -6.26
N LEU A 42 -14.71 11.65 -5.48
CA LEU A 42 -13.86 12.74 -4.99
C LEU A 42 -13.11 13.39 -6.15
N THR A 43 -12.64 12.59 -7.10
CA THR A 43 -11.96 13.05 -8.32
C THR A 43 -12.89 13.89 -9.20
N ALA A 44 -14.11 13.41 -9.45
CA ALA A 44 -15.11 14.09 -10.26
C ALA A 44 -15.48 15.47 -9.67
N SER A 45 -15.64 15.55 -8.35
CA SER A 45 -15.94 16.80 -7.64
C SER A 45 -14.90 17.91 -7.84
N GLN A 46 -13.64 17.52 -8.10
CA GLN A 46 -12.53 18.47 -8.33
C GLN A 46 -12.44 18.92 -9.77
N ILE A 47 -12.79 18.03 -10.69
CA ILE A 47 -12.73 18.28 -12.12
C ILE A 47 -13.92 19.15 -12.56
N GLY A 48 -15.07 19.04 -11.87
CA GLY A 48 -16.26 19.83 -12.18
C GLY A 48 -16.88 19.46 -13.54
N SER A 49 -16.76 18.20 -13.97
CA SER A 49 -17.28 17.69 -15.23
C SER A 49 -18.33 16.62 -15.00
N ASP A 50 -19.54 16.86 -15.49
CA ASP A 50 -20.65 15.89 -15.49
C ASP A 50 -20.61 14.94 -16.71
N LYS A 51 -19.55 15.02 -17.52
CA LYS A 51 -19.41 14.25 -18.77
C LYS A 51 -19.18 12.75 -18.51
N TYR A 52 -18.61 12.40 -17.37
CA TYR A 52 -18.23 11.04 -17.02
C TYR A 52 -18.97 10.59 -15.76
N LEU A 53 -19.33 9.30 -15.70
CA LEU A 53 -20.05 8.76 -14.56
C LEU A 53 -19.16 8.76 -13.31
N ALA A 54 -19.59 9.45 -12.26
CA ALA A 54 -18.92 9.51 -10.98
C ALA A 54 -19.45 8.41 -10.04
N LEU A 55 -18.56 7.60 -9.48
CA LEU A 55 -18.89 6.44 -8.67
C LEU A 55 -18.07 6.41 -7.37
N THR A 56 -18.57 5.67 -6.38
CA THR A 56 -17.77 5.34 -5.20
C THR A 56 -16.66 4.35 -5.57
N LEU A 57 -15.61 4.24 -4.75
CA LEU A 57 -14.57 3.21 -4.96
C LEU A 57 -15.13 1.78 -4.89
N GLU A 58 -16.21 1.57 -4.13
CA GLU A 58 -16.91 0.29 -4.05
C GLU A 58 -17.56 -0.06 -5.40
N ASP A 59 -18.34 0.88 -5.95
CA ASP A 59 -18.99 0.72 -7.24
C ASP A 59 -17.97 0.56 -8.38
N ILE A 60 -16.88 1.35 -8.35
CA ILE A 60 -15.74 1.20 -9.27
C ILE A 60 -15.18 -0.21 -9.21
N GLY A 61 -14.98 -0.75 -8.00
CA GLY A 61 -14.51 -2.12 -7.81
C GLY A 61 -15.36 -3.15 -8.54
N THR A 62 -16.68 -2.96 -8.56
CA THR A 62 -17.59 -3.91 -9.22
C THR A 62 -17.73 -3.75 -10.74
N GLN A 63 -17.34 -2.60 -11.29
CA GLN A 63 -17.64 -2.22 -12.68
C GLN A 63 -16.41 -2.01 -13.56
N ALA A 64 -15.26 -1.66 -12.98
CA ALA A 64 -14.06 -1.35 -13.74
C ALA A 64 -13.22 -2.60 -14.03
N ASP A 65 -12.75 -2.71 -15.27
CA ASP A 65 -11.79 -3.74 -15.67
C ASP A 65 -10.35 -3.33 -15.33
N LEU A 66 -10.13 -2.03 -15.15
CA LEU A 66 -8.83 -1.40 -14.88
C LEU A 66 -9.03 -0.07 -14.14
N ALA A 67 -8.17 0.24 -13.18
CA ALA A 67 -8.13 1.55 -12.56
C ALA A 67 -6.78 2.26 -12.78
N VAL A 68 -6.82 3.48 -13.28
CA VAL A 68 -5.65 4.35 -13.46
C VAL A 68 -5.65 5.39 -12.33
N VAL A 69 -4.63 5.31 -11.49
CA VAL A 69 -4.45 6.19 -10.34
C VAL A 69 -3.43 7.26 -10.67
N MET A 70 -3.86 8.52 -10.72
CA MET A 70 -2.99 9.67 -10.92
C MET A 70 -2.67 10.33 -9.57
N GLY A 71 -1.42 10.24 -9.14
CA GLY A 71 -0.98 10.68 -7.82
C GLY A 71 0.39 10.13 -7.45
N GLY A 72 0.71 10.14 -6.17
CA GLY A 72 1.94 9.51 -5.65
C GLY A 72 1.67 8.14 -5.04
N ASP A 73 2.72 7.51 -4.51
CA ASP A 73 2.62 6.20 -3.84
C ASP A 73 1.56 6.19 -2.73
N GLY A 74 1.45 7.25 -1.92
CA GLY A 74 0.41 7.34 -0.88
C GLY A 74 -1.03 7.26 -1.42
N THR A 75 -1.28 7.85 -2.60
CA THR A 75 -2.59 7.73 -3.26
C THR A 75 -2.80 6.30 -3.75
N MET A 76 -1.79 5.71 -4.40
CA MET A 76 -1.85 4.34 -4.89
C MET A 76 -2.08 3.33 -3.76
N LEU A 77 -1.38 3.45 -2.63
CA LEU A 77 -1.56 2.60 -1.44
C LEU A 77 -3.01 2.61 -0.96
N ASN A 78 -3.60 3.80 -0.85
CA ASN A 78 -4.98 3.94 -0.40
C ASN A 78 -5.97 3.28 -1.36
N ILE A 79 -5.84 3.54 -2.66
CA ILE A 79 -6.72 2.95 -3.68
C ILE A 79 -6.55 1.42 -3.74
N ALA A 80 -5.32 0.93 -3.64
CA ALA A 80 -5.03 -0.49 -3.67
C ALA A 80 -5.71 -1.26 -2.54
N ARG A 81 -5.72 -0.72 -1.31
CA ARG A 81 -6.45 -1.33 -0.19
C ARG A 81 -7.96 -1.37 -0.39
N MET A 82 -8.53 -0.38 -1.07
CA MET A 82 -9.97 -0.32 -1.33
C MET A 82 -10.40 -1.26 -2.46
N LEU A 83 -9.56 -1.41 -3.49
CA LEU A 83 -9.89 -2.17 -4.70
C LEU A 83 -9.45 -3.65 -4.65
N VAL A 84 -8.58 -4.05 -3.72
CA VAL A 84 -8.04 -5.43 -3.65
C VAL A 84 -9.13 -6.49 -3.54
N SER A 85 -10.24 -6.20 -2.86
CA SER A 85 -11.36 -7.13 -2.70
C SER A 85 -12.07 -7.44 -4.03
N TYR A 86 -11.92 -6.58 -5.02
CA TYR A 86 -12.55 -6.69 -6.33
C TYR A 86 -11.62 -7.24 -7.41
N ASP A 87 -10.34 -7.44 -7.08
CA ASP A 87 -9.31 -7.87 -8.02
C ASP A 87 -9.17 -6.91 -9.23
N VAL A 88 -9.45 -5.61 -9.07
CA VAL A 88 -9.23 -4.64 -10.17
C VAL A 88 -7.73 -4.34 -10.32
N PRO A 89 -7.13 -4.54 -11.52
CA PRO A 89 -5.74 -4.18 -11.76
C PRO A 89 -5.53 -2.67 -11.75
N LEU A 90 -4.35 -2.22 -11.30
CA LEU A 90 -4.05 -0.81 -11.09
C LEU A 90 -2.84 -0.37 -11.93
N ILE A 91 -2.89 0.86 -12.43
CA ILE A 91 -1.78 1.57 -13.06
C ILE A 91 -1.53 2.88 -12.32
N GLY A 92 -0.27 3.18 -12.01
CA GLY A 92 0.10 4.39 -11.29
C GLY A 92 0.78 5.43 -12.18
N ILE A 93 0.15 6.60 -12.32
CA ILE A 93 0.74 7.76 -13.00
C ILE A 93 1.18 8.77 -11.95
N ASN A 94 2.48 9.05 -11.91
CA ASN A 94 3.07 10.05 -11.05
C ASN A 94 3.09 11.42 -11.72
N GLN A 95 2.71 12.45 -10.94
CA GLN A 95 2.91 13.85 -11.28
C GLN A 95 4.16 14.36 -10.54
N GLY A 96 5.33 14.18 -11.15
CA GLY A 96 6.62 14.58 -10.58
C GLY A 96 7.66 13.46 -10.61
N ARG A 97 8.25 13.16 -9.44
CA ARG A 97 9.28 12.12 -9.31
C ARG A 97 8.64 10.74 -9.20
N LEU A 98 9.04 9.81 -10.06
CA LEU A 98 8.60 8.42 -10.06
C LEU A 98 8.66 7.81 -8.66
N GLY A 99 7.62 7.05 -8.29
CA GLY A 99 7.46 6.37 -7.01
C GLY A 99 7.73 4.88 -7.12
N PHE A 100 7.66 4.14 -6.00
CA PHE A 100 7.77 2.67 -6.01
C PHE A 100 6.56 1.97 -6.64
N LEU A 101 5.41 2.64 -6.65
CA LEU A 101 4.13 2.11 -7.12
C LEU A 101 3.57 2.88 -8.33
N THR A 102 4.02 4.13 -8.50
CA THR A 102 3.63 4.99 -9.62
C THR A 102 4.83 5.20 -10.54
N ASP A 103 4.94 4.37 -11.58
CA ASP A 103 6.11 4.29 -12.46
C ASP A 103 5.89 4.92 -13.85
N LEU A 104 4.69 5.38 -14.16
CA LEU A 104 4.41 6.17 -15.37
C LEU A 104 4.47 7.67 -15.05
N SER A 105 4.96 8.49 -15.98
CA SER A 105 4.88 9.95 -15.88
C SER A 105 3.73 10.51 -16.70
N VAL A 106 3.24 11.70 -16.36
CA VAL A 106 2.24 12.42 -17.17
C VAL A 106 2.70 12.60 -18.63
N ASP A 107 4.00 12.82 -18.86
CA ASP A 107 4.55 13.00 -20.21
C ASP A 107 4.53 11.72 -21.06
N THR A 108 4.58 10.56 -20.41
CA THR A 108 4.68 9.25 -21.07
C THR A 108 3.41 8.41 -20.96
N MET A 109 2.39 8.93 -20.26
CA MET A 109 1.21 8.14 -19.88
C MET A 109 0.43 7.61 -21.07
N PHE A 110 0.23 8.40 -22.12
CA PHE A 110 -0.56 7.97 -23.29
C PHE A 110 0.10 6.81 -24.03
N LYS A 111 1.40 6.92 -24.29
CA LYS A 111 2.17 5.85 -24.94
C LYS A 111 2.16 4.57 -24.10
N SER A 112 2.40 4.70 -22.80
CA SER A 112 2.48 3.55 -21.90
C SER A 112 1.12 2.87 -21.72
N LEU A 113 0.04 3.67 -21.63
CA LEU A 113 -1.32 3.15 -21.60
C LEU A 113 -1.68 2.43 -22.89
N ASP A 114 -1.25 2.90 -24.05
CA ASP A 114 -1.46 2.18 -25.31
C ASP A 114 -0.81 0.81 -25.33
N GLU A 115 0.43 0.71 -24.84
CA GLU A 115 1.12 -0.57 -24.68
C GLU A 115 0.35 -1.49 -23.73
N ILE A 116 -0.07 -0.98 -22.56
CA ILE A 116 -0.78 -1.77 -21.55
C ILE A 116 -2.17 -2.21 -22.05
N LEU A 117 -2.93 -1.32 -22.67
CA LEU A 117 -4.26 -1.63 -23.21
C LEU A 117 -4.20 -2.57 -24.42
N ALA A 118 -3.06 -2.62 -25.12
CA ALA A 118 -2.74 -3.62 -26.14
C ALA A 118 -2.17 -4.93 -25.55
N GLU A 119 -2.29 -5.14 -24.24
CA GLU A 119 -1.82 -6.32 -23.50
C GLU A 119 -0.29 -6.52 -23.50
N ASN A 120 0.47 -5.47 -23.80
CA ASN A 120 1.92 -5.46 -23.73
C ASN A 120 2.39 -4.87 -22.39
N TYR A 121 2.24 -5.64 -21.32
CA TYR A 121 2.57 -5.23 -19.95
C TYR A 121 3.16 -6.37 -19.11
N ILE A 122 3.75 -6.00 -17.98
CA ILE A 122 4.15 -6.91 -16.90
C ILE A 122 3.14 -6.78 -15.77
N THR A 123 2.61 -7.91 -15.29
CA THR A 123 1.79 -7.94 -14.07
C THR A 123 2.66 -8.21 -12.86
N GLU A 124 2.54 -7.39 -11.84
CA GLU A 124 3.13 -7.64 -10.54
C GLU A 124 2.03 -7.83 -9.49
N ARG A 125 2.19 -8.83 -8.62
CA ARG A 125 1.26 -9.09 -7.51
C ARG A 125 1.91 -8.66 -6.21
N ARG A 126 1.20 -7.86 -5.43
CA ARG A 126 1.67 -7.35 -4.13
C ARG A 126 0.80 -7.91 -3.02
N MET A 127 1.42 -8.57 -2.04
CA MET A 127 0.73 -9.00 -0.83
C MET A 127 0.36 -7.81 0.04
N LEU A 128 -0.67 -8.01 0.87
CA LEU A 128 -1.05 -7.10 1.94
C LEU A 128 -1.06 -7.86 3.26
N LEU A 129 -0.94 -7.13 4.35
CA LEU A 129 -1.25 -7.60 5.69
C LEU A 129 -2.69 -7.24 6.03
N TYR A 130 -3.28 -8.05 6.88
CA TYR A 130 -4.50 -7.74 7.61
C TYR A 130 -4.16 -7.74 9.10
N ALA A 131 -4.40 -6.61 9.75
CA ALA A 131 -4.27 -6.43 11.18
C ALA A 131 -5.65 -6.45 11.83
N GLU A 132 -5.77 -7.16 12.92
CA GLU A 132 -6.96 -7.30 13.72
C GLU A 132 -6.62 -7.06 15.20
N VAL A 133 -7.48 -6.33 15.91
CA VAL A 133 -7.38 -6.15 17.36
C VAL A 133 -8.54 -6.90 18.01
N ILE A 134 -8.21 -7.80 18.92
CA ILE A 134 -9.15 -8.62 19.67
C ILE A 134 -9.18 -8.12 21.11
N ARG A 135 -10.38 -7.78 21.58
CA ARG A 135 -10.67 -7.41 22.98
C ARG A 135 -11.73 -8.35 23.51
N ASP A 136 -11.44 -9.00 24.64
CA ASP A 136 -12.36 -9.95 25.29
C ASP A 136 -12.91 -11.03 24.33
N GLY A 137 -12.07 -11.48 23.39
CA GLY A 137 -12.43 -12.49 22.39
C GLY A 137 -13.20 -11.97 21.17
N VAL A 138 -13.43 -10.66 21.05
CA VAL A 138 -14.16 -10.03 19.94
C VAL A 138 -13.25 -9.11 19.15
N SER A 139 -13.38 -9.14 17.82
CA SER A 139 -12.71 -8.21 16.91
C SER A 139 -13.28 -6.80 17.07
N VAL A 140 -12.49 -5.86 17.58
CA VAL A 140 -12.89 -4.45 17.79
C VAL A 140 -12.31 -3.50 16.75
N PHE A 141 -11.29 -3.95 16.01
CA PHE A 141 -10.70 -3.21 14.90
C PHE A 141 -10.12 -4.18 13.87
N GLY A 142 -10.25 -3.83 12.60
CA GLY A 142 -9.65 -4.57 11.50
C GLY A 142 -9.24 -3.62 10.39
N SER A 143 -8.03 -3.77 9.86
CA SER A 143 -7.55 -2.94 8.74
C SER A 143 -6.55 -3.69 7.87
N LEU A 144 -6.57 -3.38 6.58
CA LEU A 144 -5.53 -3.78 5.65
C LEU A 144 -4.33 -2.84 5.76
N ALA A 145 -3.14 -3.37 5.49
CA ALA A 145 -1.91 -2.62 5.32
C ALA A 145 -1.15 -3.17 4.11
N PHE A 146 -0.81 -2.29 3.18
CA PHE A 146 -0.05 -2.59 1.97
C PHE A 146 1.46 -2.52 2.24
N ASN A 147 1.90 -1.55 3.04
CA ASN A 147 3.27 -1.43 3.49
C ASN A 147 3.48 -2.10 4.84
N ASP A 148 2.85 -1.57 5.88
CA ASP A 148 3.18 -1.95 7.25
C ASP A 148 2.08 -1.70 8.28
N VAL A 149 2.13 -2.54 9.31
CA VAL A 149 1.37 -2.44 10.55
C VAL A 149 2.37 -2.08 11.65
N VAL A 150 2.15 -0.94 12.29
CA VAL A 150 3.08 -0.35 13.25
C VAL A 150 2.42 -0.30 14.61
N LEU A 151 2.99 -1.04 15.57
CA LEU A 151 2.77 -0.80 16.98
C LEU A 151 3.67 0.36 17.42
N TYR A 152 3.09 1.39 18.03
CA TYR A 152 3.85 2.57 18.47
C TYR A 152 3.37 3.09 19.83
N ARG A 153 4.29 3.62 20.64
CA ARG A 153 4.03 4.18 21.98
C ARG A 153 3.18 5.46 22.05
N GLY A 154 2.67 5.95 20.92
CA GLY A 154 1.86 7.18 20.86
C GLY A 154 2.60 8.39 21.45
N MET A 155 1.88 9.17 22.28
CA MET A 155 2.46 10.34 22.97
C MET A 155 3.11 9.98 24.32
N SER A 156 3.18 8.70 24.69
CA SER A 156 3.76 8.26 25.96
C SER A 156 5.26 8.53 26.01
N SER A 157 5.77 9.04 27.13
CA SER A 157 7.18 9.39 27.31
C SER A 157 8.10 8.20 27.59
N GLY A 158 7.56 6.98 27.69
CA GLY A 158 8.30 5.75 27.98
C GLY A 158 8.21 4.71 26.87
N MET A 159 9.17 3.78 26.86
CA MET A 159 9.10 2.60 26.00
C MET A 159 7.91 1.73 26.36
N ILE A 160 7.36 1.06 25.36
CA ILE A 160 6.32 0.04 25.55
C ILE A 160 6.96 -1.33 25.73
N GLU A 161 6.32 -2.19 26.51
CA GLU A 161 6.70 -3.59 26.65
C GLU A 161 5.62 -4.48 26.06
N PHE A 162 6.01 -5.40 25.18
CA PHE A 162 5.08 -6.29 24.51
C PHE A 162 5.74 -7.64 24.22
N GLU A 163 4.93 -8.70 24.31
CA GLU A 163 5.28 -10.04 23.86
C GLU A 163 4.94 -10.20 22.38
N VAL A 164 5.84 -10.85 21.64
CA VAL A 164 5.64 -11.24 20.24
C VAL A 164 5.64 -12.76 20.13
N ARG A 165 4.62 -13.30 19.47
CA ARG A 165 4.53 -14.72 19.11
C ARG A 165 4.36 -14.84 17.60
N VAL A 166 4.88 -15.92 17.03
CA VAL A 166 4.69 -16.29 15.63
C VAL A 166 4.13 -17.69 15.58
N ASN A 167 2.97 -17.88 14.94
CA ASN A 167 2.25 -19.16 14.92
C ASN A 167 2.04 -19.73 16.33
N SER A 168 1.66 -18.86 17.27
CA SER A 168 1.51 -19.18 18.68
C SER A 168 2.78 -19.70 19.38
N GLU A 169 3.97 -19.58 18.78
CA GLU A 169 5.26 -19.83 19.41
C GLU A 169 5.85 -18.51 19.95
N TYR A 170 6.28 -18.50 21.21
CA TYR A 170 6.91 -17.33 21.82
C TYR A 170 8.24 -17.01 21.13
N VAL A 171 8.39 -15.77 20.64
CA VAL A 171 9.64 -15.28 20.03
C VAL A 171 10.44 -14.48 21.05
N ASN A 172 9.87 -13.40 21.58
CA ASN A 172 10.49 -12.55 22.59
C ASN A 172 9.49 -11.59 23.24
N THR A 173 9.91 -11.03 24.38
CA THR A 173 9.34 -9.82 24.96
C THR A 173 10.29 -8.66 24.72
N LEU A 174 9.79 -7.56 24.18
CA LEU A 174 10.58 -6.41 23.77
C LEU A 174 10.19 -5.16 24.55
N ARG A 175 11.20 -4.38 24.94
CA ARG A 175 11.06 -2.99 25.37
C ARG A 175 11.62 -2.08 24.28
N ALA A 176 10.74 -1.32 23.63
CA ALA A 176 11.06 -0.56 22.43
C ALA A 176 10.11 0.65 22.27
N ASP A 177 10.37 1.52 21.30
CA ASP A 177 9.40 2.54 20.88
C ASP A 177 8.23 1.92 20.10
N GLY A 178 8.45 0.74 19.52
CA GLY A 178 7.46 0.06 18.69
C GLY A 178 7.96 -1.21 18.02
N LEU A 179 7.07 -1.80 17.22
CA LEU A 179 7.35 -2.90 16.30
C LEU A 179 6.65 -2.62 14.98
N ILE A 180 7.37 -2.80 13.87
CA ILE A 180 6.83 -2.73 12.52
C ILE A 180 6.70 -4.15 12.00
N VAL A 181 5.50 -4.55 11.59
CA VAL A 181 5.24 -5.76 10.81
C VAL A 181 5.01 -5.31 9.36
N THR A 182 5.91 -5.65 8.44
CA THR A 182 5.93 -5.09 7.09
C THR A 182 5.88 -6.13 5.99
N THR A 183 5.25 -5.77 4.87
CA THR A 183 5.33 -6.50 3.60
C THR A 183 6.66 -6.21 2.89
N PRO A 184 6.97 -6.93 1.79
CA PRO A 184 8.13 -6.61 0.99
C PRO A 184 8.02 -5.24 0.30
N THR A 185 6.80 -4.77 0.01
CA THR A 185 6.60 -3.40 -0.48
C THR A 185 6.92 -2.36 0.59
N GLY A 186 6.48 -2.57 1.83
CA GLY A 186 6.76 -1.65 2.94
C GLY A 186 8.22 -1.68 3.42
N SER A 187 9.01 -2.66 2.98
CA SER A 187 10.43 -2.79 3.35
C SER A 187 11.28 -1.58 2.95
N THR A 188 10.86 -0.81 1.94
CA THR A 188 11.51 0.44 1.50
C THR A 188 10.89 1.71 2.11
N ALA A 189 9.88 1.56 2.98
CA ALA A 189 9.19 2.64 3.68
C ALA A 189 9.71 2.76 5.12
N TYR A 190 8.83 2.73 6.13
CA TYR A 190 9.21 2.99 7.51
C TYR A 190 10.14 1.91 8.09
N ALA A 191 10.00 0.67 7.62
CA ALA A 191 10.89 -0.43 7.97
C ALA A 191 12.35 -0.13 7.58
N LEU A 192 12.60 0.48 6.42
CA LEU A 192 13.95 0.84 5.97
C LEU A 192 14.60 1.83 6.94
N SER A 193 13.86 2.88 7.33
CA SER A 193 14.34 3.88 8.29
C SER A 193 14.60 3.30 9.68
N SER A 194 13.96 2.18 10.01
CA SER A 194 14.11 1.48 11.29
C SER A 194 15.17 0.36 11.24
N GLY A 195 15.95 0.26 10.15
CA GLY A 195 17.03 -0.73 10.01
C GLY A 195 16.57 -2.10 9.51
N GLY A 196 15.36 -2.21 8.96
CA GLY A 196 14.87 -3.40 8.27
C GLY A 196 15.57 -3.66 6.94
N PRO A 197 15.62 -4.91 6.46
CA PRO A 197 16.19 -5.24 5.16
C PRO A 197 15.29 -4.78 4.01
N ILE A 198 15.88 -4.41 2.88
CA ILE A 198 15.13 -4.25 1.63
C ILE A 198 14.74 -5.64 1.11
N LEU A 199 13.46 -5.85 0.90
CA LEU A 199 12.91 -7.08 0.36
C LEU A 199 12.44 -6.85 -1.08
N HIS A 200 12.60 -7.85 -1.94
CA HIS A 200 12.10 -7.74 -3.31
C HIS A 200 10.55 -7.84 -3.31
N PRO A 201 9.82 -6.93 -3.97
CA PRO A 201 8.37 -6.84 -3.87
C PRO A 201 7.61 -8.06 -4.43
N GLY A 202 8.22 -8.81 -5.34
CA GLY A 202 7.67 -10.08 -5.86
C GLY A 202 7.83 -11.30 -4.94
N LEU A 203 8.35 -11.13 -3.72
CA LEU A 203 8.38 -12.18 -2.70
C LEU A 203 7.13 -12.10 -1.83
N ASP A 204 6.69 -13.23 -1.31
CA ASP A 204 5.66 -13.30 -0.27
C ASP A 204 6.35 -13.59 1.08
N LEU A 205 6.66 -12.54 1.84
CA LEU A 205 7.38 -12.61 3.12
C LEU A 205 6.84 -11.56 4.10
N ILE A 206 6.94 -11.82 5.39
CA ILE A 206 6.62 -10.83 6.43
C ILE A 206 7.91 -10.51 7.18
N ALA A 207 8.19 -9.24 7.46
CA ALA A 207 9.32 -8.84 8.29
C ALA A 207 8.86 -8.15 9.58
N LEU A 208 9.51 -8.50 10.68
CA LEU A 208 9.36 -7.90 12.00
C LEU A 208 10.56 -6.99 12.25
N VAL A 209 10.34 -5.68 12.34
CA VAL A 209 11.38 -4.66 12.48
C VAL A 209 11.13 -3.85 13.77
N PRO A 210 11.88 -4.09 14.83
CA PRO A 210 11.76 -3.33 16.09
C PRO A 210 12.17 -1.86 15.90
N VAL A 211 11.45 -0.93 16.55
CA VAL A 211 11.78 0.51 16.51
C VAL A 211 12.51 0.89 17.80
N CYS A 212 13.78 1.29 17.68
CA CYS A 212 14.64 1.68 18.81
C CYS A 212 14.57 0.70 20.01
N PRO A 213 14.83 -0.61 19.82
CA PRO A 213 14.78 -1.56 20.92
C PRO A 213 15.89 -1.31 21.94
N HIS A 214 15.58 -1.43 23.23
CA HIS A 214 16.58 -1.26 24.30
C HIS A 214 17.61 -2.40 24.33
N THR A 215 17.27 -3.57 23.79
CA THR A 215 18.16 -4.74 23.74
C THR A 215 19.08 -4.68 22.52
N LEU A 216 20.39 -4.60 22.74
CA LEU A 216 21.41 -4.46 21.68
C LEU A 216 21.51 -5.63 20.69
N SER A 217 21.15 -6.84 21.12
CA SER A 217 21.17 -8.04 20.28
C SER A 217 19.94 -8.17 19.39
N ASN A 218 18.95 -7.27 19.51
CA ASN A 218 17.73 -7.35 18.72
C ASN A 218 18.01 -7.09 17.24
N ARG A 219 17.38 -7.87 16.35
CA ARG A 219 17.56 -7.79 14.90
C ARG A 219 16.21 -7.98 14.21
N PRO A 220 16.02 -7.40 13.02
CA PRO A 220 14.87 -7.72 12.18
C PRO A 220 14.79 -9.22 11.89
N ILE A 221 13.57 -9.76 11.88
CA ILE A 221 13.30 -11.16 11.55
C ILE A 221 12.42 -11.20 10.31
N VAL A 222 12.73 -12.10 9.37
CA VAL A 222 11.88 -12.36 8.19
C VAL A 222 11.26 -13.74 8.35
N ILE A 223 9.95 -13.83 8.18
CA ILE A 223 9.14 -15.04 8.36
C ILE A 223 8.33 -15.33 7.10
N GLY A 224 7.83 -16.57 7.01
CA GLY A 224 7.02 -17.03 5.88
C GLY A 224 5.68 -16.29 5.76
N PRO A 225 5.04 -16.33 4.57
CA PRO A 225 3.86 -15.53 4.28
C PRO A 225 2.59 -15.98 5.01
N GLU A 226 2.51 -17.25 5.39
CA GLU A 226 1.37 -17.81 6.12
C GLU A 226 1.53 -17.65 7.64
N ALA A 227 2.61 -17.00 8.08
CA ALA A 227 2.84 -16.77 9.50
C ALA A 227 1.80 -15.81 10.08
N ILE A 228 1.33 -16.15 11.28
CA ILE A 228 0.47 -15.30 12.09
C ILE A 228 1.33 -14.68 13.18
N VAL A 229 1.39 -13.35 13.21
CA VAL A 229 2.10 -12.58 14.22
C VAL A 229 1.10 -12.14 15.27
N GLU A 230 1.31 -12.56 16.51
CA GLU A 230 0.49 -12.17 17.65
C GLU A 230 1.32 -11.25 18.54
N ILE A 231 0.74 -10.10 18.94
CA ILE A 231 1.39 -9.11 19.79
C ILE A 231 0.48 -8.84 20.98
N GLN A 232 1.04 -8.95 22.19
CA GLN A 232 0.33 -8.67 23.43
C GLN A 232 1.07 -7.62 24.25
N ILE A 233 0.36 -6.55 24.64
CA ILE A 233 0.95 -5.48 25.45
C ILE A 233 1.08 -5.97 26.90
N GLN A 234 2.28 -5.81 27.47
CA GLN A 234 2.58 -6.19 28.85
C GLN A 234 2.59 -4.98 29.79
N SER A 235 3.06 -3.81 29.32
CA SER A 235 3.06 -2.59 30.11
C SER A 235 2.97 -1.32 29.24
N CYS A 236 2.44 -0.25 29.84
CA CYS A 236 2.14 1.10 29.30
C CYS A 236 0.69 1.32 28.85
N ALA A 237 0.11 2.43 29.32
CA ALA A 237 -1.16 2.96 28.82
C ALA A 237 -0.89 3.92 27.66
N ASN A 238 -1.73 3.89 26.62
CA ASN A 238 -1.64 4.68 25.37
C ASN A 238 -0.69 4.12 24.30
N VAL A 239 -0.86 2.85 23.96
CA VAL A 239 -0.23 2.25 22.78
C VAL A 239 -1.20 2.38 21.60
N ARG A 240 -0.69 2.56 20.39
CA ARG A 240 -1.51 2.68 19.19
C ARG A 240 -0.99 1.73 18.11
N ILE A 241 -1.91 1.16 17.34
CA ILE A 241 -1.61 0.49 16.08
C ILE A 241 -1.92 1.42 14.92
N ASN A 242 -1.03 1.49 13.94
CA ASN A 242 -1.21 2.23 12.68
C ASN A 242 -1.04 1.29 11.50
N CYS A 243 -1.93 1.36 10.51
CA CYS A 243 -1.83 0.64 9.24
C CYS A 243 -1.62 1.64 8.10
N ASP A 244 -0.48 1.55 7.41
CA ASP A 244 -0.06 2.44 6.30
C ASP A 244 -0.21 3.95 6.58
N SER A 245 -0.16 4.39 7.84
CA SER A 245 -0.46 5.77 8.28
C SER A 245 -1.87 6.30 7.97
N HIS A 246 -2.81 5.44 7.53
CA HIS A 246 -4.19 5.83 7.18
C HIS A 246 -5.23 5.44 8.23
N SER A 247 -5.07 4.26 8.83
CA SER A 247 -5.97 3.74 9.85
C SER A 247 -5.22 3.60 11.15
N CYS A 248 -5.81 4.06 12.25
CA CYS A 248 -5.21 3.95 13.57
C CYS A 248 -6.24 3.55 14.64
N PHE A 249 -5.76 2.88 15.68
CA PHE A 249 -6.60 2.43 16.79
C PHE A 249 -5.81 2.47 18.10
N ASP A 250 -6.41 3.04 19.14
CA ASP A 250 -5.84 3.11 20.49
C ASP A 250 -6.11 1.79 21.22
N LEU A 251 -5.07 1.23 21.83
CA LEU A 251 -5.07 -0.12 22.40
C LEU A 251 -5.16 -0.06 23.93
N ASP A 252 -5.92 -1.01 24.48
CA ASP A 252 -5.97 -1.30 25.91
C ASP A 252 -5.04 -2.46 26.27
N LEU A 253 -4.67 -2.59 27.55
CA LEU A 253 -3.76 -3.64 28.03
C LEU A 253 -4.29 -5.07 27.82
N THR A 254 -5.60 -5.23 27.72
CA THR A 254 -6.26 -6.52 27.47
C THR A 254 -6.35 -6.88 26.00
N ASP A 255 -5.95 -5.97 25.10
CA ASP A 255 -6.03 -6.19 23.67
C ASP A 255 -4.92 -7.11 23.18
N SER A 256 -5.28 -8.00 22.25
CA SER A 256 -4.34 -8.78 21.46
C SER A 256 -4.39 -8.31 20.02
N ILE A 257 -3.23 -8.16 19.40
CA ILE A 257 -3.10 -7.77 17.99
C ILE A 257 -2.69 -8.99 17.21
N ILE A 258 -3.41 -9.28 16.13
CA ILE A 258 -3.10 -10.35 15.19
C ILE A 258 -2.80 -9.72 13.83
N VAL A 259 -1.62 -10.02 13.28
CA VAL A 259 -1.22 -9.59 11.94
C VAL A 259 -0.91 -10.81 11.10
N ARG A 260 -1.53 -10.90 9.93
CA ARG A 260 -1.35 -12.02 8.99
C ARG A 260 -1.44 -11.53 7.55
N ARG A 261 -0.99 -12.35 6.61
CA ARG A 261 -1.22 -12.09 5.18
C ARG A 261 -2.73 -12.02 4.87
N PHE A 262 -3.11 -11.04 4.06
CA PHE A 262 -4.44 -10.99 3.47
C PHE A 262 -4.55 -11.98 2.29
N PRO A 263 -5.64 -12.74 2.14
CA PRO A 263 -5.73 -13.79 1.12
C PRO A 263 -5.65 -13.31 -0.33
N LYS A 264 -6.00 -12.04 -0.60
CA LYS A 264 -5.95 -11.45 -1.94
C LYS A 264 -4.71 -10.57 -2.09
N THR A 265 -4.23 -10.45 -3.32
CA THR A 265 -3.10 -9.60 -3.70
C THR A 265 -3.55 -8.48 -4.61
N VAL A 266 -2.91 -7.33 -4.54
CA VAL A 266 -3.12 -6.26 -5.51
C VAL A 266 -2.38 -6.59 -6.80
N ARG A 267 -3.04 -6.36 -7.95
CA ARG A 267 -2.44 -6.50 -9.27
C ARG A 267 -2.01 -5.12 -9.78
N LEU A 268 -0.72 -4.92 -9.98
CA LEU A 268 -0.17 -3.73 -10.62
C LEU A 268 0.22 -4.07 -12.05
N LEU A 269 -0.13 -3.20 -13.00
CA LEU A 269 0.29 -3.34 -14.40
C LEU A 269 1.36 -2.30 -14.71
N HIS A 270 2.47 -2.78 -15.25
CA HIS A 270 3.63 -1.97 -15.60
C HIS A 270 3.96 -2.10 -17.08
N SER A 271 4.58 -1.07 -17.67
CA SER A 271 5.17 -1.20 -19.01
C SER A 271 6.26 -2.28 -19.01
N VAL A 272 6.49 -2.94 -20.15
CA VAL A 272 7.53 -3.97 -20.31
C VAL A 272 8.95 -3.51 -19.98
N ASN A 273 9.20 -2.21 -19.96
CA ASN A 273 10.50 -1.62 -19.62
C ASN A 273 10.65 -1.30 -18.12
N HIS A 274 9.65 -1.68 -17.31
CA HIS A 274 9.68 -1.52 -15.86
C HIS A 274 10.87 -2.24 -15.24
N SER A 275 11.52 -1.56 -14.28
CA SER A 275 12.67 -2.12 -13.57
C SER A 275 12.69 -1.64 -12.13
N TYR A 276 12.34 -2.56 -11.21
CA TYR A 276 12.41 -2.33 -9.77
C TYR A 276 13.80 -1.85 -9.32
N TYR A 277 14.87 -2.48 -9.80
CA TYR A 277 16.24 -2.09 -9.41
C TYR A 277 16.66 -0.72 -9.95
N ARG A 278 16.16 -0.29 -11.12
CA ARG A 278 16.42 1.07 -11.61
C ARG A 278 15.84 2.09 -10.63
N MET A 279 14.59 1.90 -10.26
CA MET A 279 13.86 2.74 -9.31
C MET A 279 14.49 2.72 -7.91
N LEU A 280 14.91 1.55 -7.42
CA LEU A 280 15.63 1.43 -6.15
C LEU A 280 16.94 2.24 -6.16
N ARG A 281 17.73 2.16 -7.24
CA ARG A 281 18.96 2.95 -7.37
C ARG A 281 18.70 4.45 -7.41
N GLU A 282 17.70 4.90 -8.17
CA GLU A 282 17.34 6.32 -8.25
C GLU A 282 16.85 6.86 -6.90
N LYS A 283 16.07 6.08 -6.14
CA LYS A 283 15.53 6.49 -4.83
C LYS A 283 16.58 6.52 -3.72
N LEU A 284 17.53 5.59 -3.74
CA LEU A 284 18.56 5.47 -2.71
C LEU A 284 19.88 6.15 -3.09
N GLY A 285 19.97 6.79 -4.25
CA GLY A 285 21.18 7.44 -4.74
C GLY A 285 22.34 6.47 -5.03
N TRP A 286 22.07 5.18 -5.23
CA TRP A 286 23.12 4.16 -5.42
C TRP A 286 23.85 4.24 -6.77
N SER A 287 23.38 5.08 -7.68
CA SER A 287 24.08 5.41 -8.93
C SER A 287 24.96 6.64 -8.83
N GLU A 288 24.92 7.36 -7.71
CA GLU A 288 25.81 8.50 -7.47
C GLU A 288 27.20 7.95 -7.10
N PHE A 289 28.23 8.41 -7.80
CA PHE A 289 29.60 8.08 -7.44
C PHE A 289 29.93 8.71 -6.07
N PRO A 290 30.70 8.02 -5.21
CA PRO A 290 31.10 8.54 -3.91
C PRO A 290 31.92 9.83 -4.00
#